data_AF-A0A378NAK8-F1
#
_entry.id   AF-A0A378NAK8-F1
#
_cell.length_a   1.000
_cell.length_b   1.000
_cell.length_c   1.000
_cell.angle_alpha   90.00
_cell.angle_beta   90.00
_cell.angle_gamma   90.00
#
_symmetry.space_group_name_H-M   'P 1'
#
loop_
_entity.id
_entity.type
_entity.pdbx_description
1 polymer ?
#
loop_
_entity_poly.entity_id
_entity_poly.type
_entity_poly.pdbx_seq_one_letter_code
_entity_poly.pdbx_strand_id
1 'polypeptide(L)' 'MRTLLFSFIALSMCLNTTKAAEKIVSTAGYASEIVAALGKADKLVGVDTTSVKPQTIMEKKT' A
#
# COMPACT_ATOMS: atom_id res chain seq x y z
N MET A 1 11.62 -36.84 -3.51
CA MET A 1 11.42 -35.85 -4.61
C MET A 1 9.95 -35.52 -4.88
N ARG A 2 9.03 -36.49 -4.94
CA ARG A 2 7.60 -36.24 -5.23
C ARG A 2 6.91 -35.31 -4.21
N THR A 3 7.27 -35.40 -2.93
CA THR A 3 6.72 -34.56 -1.83
C THR A 3 7.17 -33.09 -1.91
N LEU A 4 8.40 -32.83 -2.34
CA LEU A 4 8.92 -31.47 -2.54
C LEU A 4 8.17 -30.73 -3.66
N LEU A 5 7.82 -31.45 -4.74
CA LEU A 5 7.07 -30.90 -5.86
C LEU A 5 5.67 -30.45 -5.44
N PHE A 6 4.95 -31.26 -4.66
CA PHE A 6 3.64 -30.90 -4.14
C PHE A 6 3.68 -29.70 -3.17
N SER A 7 4.73 -29.59 -2.35
CA SER A 7 4.91 -28.43 -1.46
C SER A 7 5.14 -27.13 -2.23
N PHE A 8 5.81 -27.19 -3.38
CA PHE A 8 6.09 -26.01 -4.21
C PHE A 8 4.82 -25.51 -4.92
N ILE A 9 3.99 -26.43 -5.39
CA ILE A 9 2.69 -26.12 -6.02
C ILE A 9 1.73 -25.50 -5.00
N ALA A 10 1.66 -26.04 -3.78
CA ALA A 10 0.82 -25.48 -2.73
C ALA A 10 1.23 -24.04 -2.37
N LEU A 11 2.54 -23.74 -2.33
CA LEU A 11 3.04 -22.40 -2.02
C LEU A 11 2.71 -21.39 -3.15
N SER A 12 2.71 -21.80 -4.42
CA SER A 12 2.37 -20.89 -5.52
C SER A 12 0.89 -20.52 -5.55
N MET A 13 0.00 -21.39 -5.06
CA MET A 13 -1.44 -21.11 -4.94
C MET A 13 -1.78 -20.16 -3.79
N CYS A 14 -0.87 -19.97 -2.82
CA CYS A 14 -0.99 -18.96 -1.77
C CYS A 14 -0.59 -17.54 -2.23
N LEU A 15 -0.04 -17.39 -3.44
CA LEU A 15 0.23 -16.08 -4.06
C LEU A 15 -1.05 -15.43 -4.60
N ASN A 16 -2.20 -15.64 -3.95
CA ASN A 16 -3.40 -14.88 -4.24
C ASN A 16 -3.06 -13.41 -4.06
N THR A 17 -2.93 -12.75 -5.21
CA THR A 17 -2.54 -11.37 -5.36
C THR A 17 -3.66 -10.52 -4.80
N THR A 18 -3.64 -10.24 -3.50
CA THR A 18 -4.50 -9.19 -2.96
C THR A 18 -4.13 -7.93 -3.74
N LYS A 19 -5.07 -7.41 -4.52
CA LYS A 19 -4.80 -6.28 -5.42
C LYS A 19 -4.70 -5.05 -4.52
N ALA A 20 -3.47 -4.69 -4.16
CA ALA A 20 -3.24 -3.48 -3.38
C ALA A 20 -3.87 -2.28 -4.09
N ALA A 21 -4.49 -1.38 -3.33
CA ALA A 21 -5.14 -0.20 -3.89
C ALA A 21 -4.14 0.61 -4.72
N GLU A 22 -4.45 0.82 -6.00
CA GLU A 22 -3.59 1.55 -6.94
C GLU A 22 -3.67 3.06 -6.73
N LYS A 23 -4.79 3.54 -6.16
CA LYS A 23 -5.05 4.95 -5.84
C LYS A 23 -5.76 5.03 -4.50
N ILE A 24 -5.24 5.85 -3.59
CA ILE A 24 -5.74 6.00 -2.22
C ILE A 24 -6.07 7.48 -1.98
N VAL A 25 -7.28 7.76 -1.53
CA VAL A 25 -7.65 9.05 -0.94
C VAL A 25 -7.74 8.85 0.56
N SER A 26 -6.92 9.59 1.32
CA SER A 26 -6.94 9.54 2.77
C SER A 26 -7.72 10.73 3.33
N THR A 27 -8.68 10.44 4.20
CA THR A 27 -9.57 11.45 4.81
C THR A 27 -9.32 11.65 6.31
N ALA A 28 -8.22 11.08 6.82
CA ALA A 28 -7.72 11.41 8.14
C ALA A 28 -6.19 11.59 8.11
N GLY A 29 -5.68 12.63 8.78
CA GLY A 29 -4.25 12.94 8.79
C GLY A 29 -3.36 11.76 9.20
N TYR A 30 -3.74 11.07 10.28
CA TYR A 30 -3.03 9.88 10.75
C TYR A 30 -3.08 8.71 9.75
N ALA A 31 -4.15 8.58 8.96
CA ALA A 31 -4.25 7.53 7.96
C ALA A 31 -3.27 7.76 6.80
N SER A 32 -3.01 9.03 6.44
CA SER A 32 -1.99 9.38 5.44
C SER A 32 -0.59 8.97 5.91
N GLU A 33 -0.29 9.17 7.19
CA GLU A 33 0.96 8.74 7.83
C GLU A 33 1.13 7.22 7.81
N ILE A 34 0.09 6.48 8.16
CA ILE A 34 0.11 5.01 8.16
C ILE A 34 0.37 4.48 6.74
N VAL A 35 -0.34 5.00 5.73
CA VAL A 35 -0.15 4.58 4.32
C VAL A 35 1.29 4.84 3.86
N ALA A 36 1.87 5.98 4.24
CA ALA A 36 3.27 6.29 3.95
C ALA A 36 4.24 5.34 4.67
N ALA A 37 4.00 5.06 5.95
CA ALA A 37 4.81 4.14 6.76
C ALA A 37 4.81 2.70 6.22
N LEU A 38 3.72 2.30 5.55
CA LEU A 38 3.61 1.01 4.85
C LEU A 38 4.33 0.98 3.48
N GLY A 39 5.06 2.05 3.12
CA GLY A 39 5.78 2.15 1.85
C GLY A 39 4.85 2.30 0.65
N LYS A 40 3.63 2.82 0.86
CA LYS A 40 2.61 3.03 -0.19
C LYS A 40 2.30 4.51 -0.41
N ALA A 41 3.22 5.40 -0.04
CA ALA A 41 3.07 6.84 -0.24
C ALA A 41 2.75 7.16 -1.71
N ASP A 42 3.44 6.53 -2.66
CA ASP A 42 3.24 6.70 -4.11
C ASP A 42 1.80 6.41 -4.61
N LYS A 43 0.99 5.70 -3.81
CA LYS A 43 -0.42 5.39 -4.12
C LYS A 43 -1.39 6.45 -3.61
N LEU A 44 -0.97 7.37 -2.76
CA LEU A 44 -1.82 8.46 -2.29
C LEU A 44 -2.01 9.46 -3.44
N VAL A 45 -3.27 9.63 -3.86
CA VAL A 45 -3.67 10.60 -4.89
C VAL A 45 -4.37 11.82 -4.29
N GLY A 46 -4.75 11.75 -3.02
CA GLY A 46 -5.36 12.84 -2.27
C GLY A 46 -5.27 12.60 -0.77
N VAL A 47 -5.14 13.69 -0.02
CA VAL A 47 -5.11 13.72 1.44
C VAL A 47 -6.00 14.87 1.92
N ASP A 48 -6.54 14.77 3.13
CA ASP A 48 -7.32 15.86 3.73
C ASP A 48 -6.43 17.05 4.17
N THR A 49 -7.06 18.07 4.74
CA THR A 49 -6.40 19.31 5.16
C THR A 49 -5.65 19.23 6.48
N THR A 50 -5.89 18.19 7.28
CA THR A 50 -5.24 17.91 8.56
C THR A 50 -4.00 17.02 8.41
N SER A 51 -3.79 16.38 7.25
CA SER A 51 -2.58 15.62 6.96
C SER A 51 -1.34 16.51 6.98
N VAL A 52 -0.29 16.08 7.69
CA VAL A 52 1.03 16.76 7.76
C VAL A 52 2.15 15.93 7.11
N LYS A 53 1.84 14.68 6.73
CA LYS A 53 2.75 13.74 6.08
C LYS A 53 1.97 12.81 5.12
N PRO A 54 2.64 12.22 4.11
CA PRO A 54 4.04 12.44 3.75
C PRO A 54 4.26 13.78 3.01
N GLN A 55 5.35 14.49 3.33
CA GLN A 55 5.68 15.83 2.80
C GLN A 55 5.74 15.85 1.27
N THR A 56 6.31 14.82 0.65
CA THR A 56 6.43 14.67 -0.82
C THR A 56 5.10 14.76 -1.56
N ILE A 57 3.98 14.44 -0.91
CA ILE A 57 2.64 14.52 -1.50
C ILE A 57 1.94 15.83 -1.15
N MET A 58 2.25 16.38 0.02
CA MET A 58 1.74 17.68 0.43
C MET A 58 2.32 18.84 -0.39
N GLU A 59 3.58 18.76 -0.81
CA GLU A 59 4.25 19.79 -1.62
C GLU A 59 3.61 19.93 -3.01
N LYS A 60 3.02 18.85 -3.53
CA LYS A 60 2.31 18.82 -4.82
C LYS A 60 0.92 19.46 -4.79
N LYS A 61 0.50 19.97 -3.61
CA LYS A 61 -0.78 20.68 -3.41
C LYS A 61 -0.71 22.15 -3.86
N THR A 62 0.49 22.65 -4.14
CA THR A 62 0.79 24.02 -4.63
C THR A 62 0.95 24.01 -6.15
#